data_AF-A0A0B7BA47-F1
#
_entry.id   AF-A0A0B7BA47-F1
#
_cell.length_a   1.000
_cell.length_b   1.000
_cell.length_c   1.000
_cell.angle_alpha   90.00
_cell.angle_beta   90.00
_cell.angle_gamma   90.00
#
_symmetry.space_group_name_H-M   'P 1'
#
loop_
_entity.id
_entity.type
_entity.pdbx_description
1 polymer ?
#
loop_
_entity_poly.entity_id
_entity_poly.type
_entity_poly.pdbx_seq_one_letter_code
_entity_poly.pdbx_strand_id
1 'polypeptide(L)'
;MASGVEMWVNDKLYDILGISDKYIAQYFMGLASKSESPDEFIHLLKETGTVDVDDNLSVFASELFNKVPHKQKKEKVLTLEQKMDRELEEKNKTYQLLD
;
A
#
# COMPACT_ATOMS: atom_id res chain seq x y z
N MET A 1 8.86 22.52 3.83
CA MET A 1 7.41 22.26 3.78
C MET A 1 7.26 20.76 3.86
N ALA A 2 6.80 20.22 4.99
CA ALA A 2 6.59 18.78 5.12
C ALA A 2 5.51 18.38 4.10
N SER A 3 5.80 17.36 3.30
CA SER A 3 4.84 16.78 2.37
C SER A 3 3.61 16.30 3.16
N GLY A 4 2.41 16.39 2.58
CA GLY A 4 1.18 15.95 3.27
C GLY A 4 1.24 14.48 3.73
N VAL A 5 2.11 13.67 3.11
CA VAL A 5 2.42 12.30 3.52
C VAL A 5 3.15 12.28 4.86
N GLU A 6 4.17 13.11 5.08
CA GLU A 6 4.90 13.18 6.35
C GLU A 6 4.03 13.51 7.56
N MET A 7 3.07 14.44 7.40
CA MET A 7 2.13 14.75 8.47
C MET A 7 1.24 13.56 8.79
N TRP A 8 0.72 12.88 7.76
CA TRP A 8 -0.11 11.69 7.93
C TRP A 8 0.65 10.54 8.61
N VAL A 9 1.92 10.33 8.24
CA VAL A 9 2.80 9.33 8.88
C VAL A 9 3.01 9.65 10.35
N ASN A 10 3.25 10.91 10.71
CA ASN A 10 3.39 11.30 12.12
C ASN A 10 2.11 11.10 12.93
N ASP A 11 0.95 11.43 12.35
CA ASP A 11 -0.35 11.27 13.00
C ASP A 11 -0.63 9.78 13.29
N LYS A 12 -0.35 8.91 12.31
CA LYS A 12 -0.47 7.45 12.47
C LYS A 12 0.55 6.86 13.45
N LEU A 13 1.79 7.32 13.44
CA LEU A 13 2.79 6.89 14.43
C LEU A 13 2.39 7.29 15.85
N TYR A 14 1.79 8.47 16.03
CA TYR A 14 1.27 8.90 17.31
C TYR A 14 0.09 8.04 17.77
N ASP A 15 -0.83 7.71 16.86
CA ASP A 15 -1.97 6.84 17.16
C ASP A 15 -1.54 5.42 17.57
N ILE A 16 -0.53 4.85 16.90
CA ILE A 16 -0.09 3.47 17.11
C ILE A 16 0.89 3.35 18.29
N LEU A 17 1.86 4.26 18.38
CA LEU A 17 2.99 4.14 19.31
C LEU A 17 3.00 5.23 20.39
N GLY A 18 2.06 6.18 20.35
CA GLY A 18 2.05 7.34 21.25
C GLY A 18 3.21 8.31 21.00
N ILE A 19 3.99 8.10 19.93
CA ILE A 19 5.18 8.88 19.60
C ILE A 19 5.10 9.44 18.19
N SER A 20 5.43 10.71 18.06
CA SER A 20 5.51 11.42 16.79
C SER A 20 6.93 11.97 16.64
N ASP A 21 7.74 11.29 15.84
CA ASP A 21 9.12 11.70 15.54
C ASP A 21 9.32 11.81 14.02
N LYS A 22 9.77 12.99 13.57
CA LYS A 22 10.01 13.28 12.15
C LYS A 22 11.05 12.34 11.53
N TYR A 23 12.04 11.89 12.30
CA TYR A 23 13.11 11.01 11.82
C TYR A 23 12.59 9.60 11.61
N ILE A 24 11.68 9.13 12.46
CA ILE A 24 10.99 7.86 12.28
C ILE A 24 10.11 7.94 11.02
N ALA A 25 9.35 9.02 10.84
CA ALA A 25 8.54 9.21 9.65
C ALA A 25 9.37 9.21 8.35
N GLN A 26 10.50 9.95 8.34
CA GLN A 26 11.43 9.98 7.21
C GLN A 26 12.09 8.62 6.95
N TYR A 27 12.47 7.91 8.01
CA TYR A 27 13.01 6.55 7.90
C TYR A 27 11.98 5.59 7.29
N PHE A 28 10.73 5.63 7.76
CA PHE A 28 9.65 4.77 7.27
C PHE A 28 9.33 5.05 5.80
N MET A 29 9.22 6.31 5.39
CA MET A 29 9.03 6.67 3.99
C MET A 29 10.22 6.25 3.13
N GLY A 30 11.45 6.40 3.63
CA GLY A 30 12.66 6.01 2.93
C GLY A 30 12.79 4.49 2.79
N LEU A 31 12.36 3.74 3.80
CA LEU A 31 12.36 2.28 3.79
C LEU A 31 11.25 1.75 2.86
N ALA A 32 10.02 2.26 2.99
CA ALA A 32 8.92 1.95 2.07
C ALA A 32 9.32 2.23 0.61
N SER A 33 9.99 3.35 0.33
CA SER A 33 10.47 3.68 -1.01
C SER A 33 11.55 2.74 -1.57
N LYS A 34 12.23 1.98 -0.70
CA LYS A 34 13.26 1.02 -1.09
C LYS A 34 12.72 -0.40 -1.21
N SER A 35 11.63 -0.71 -0.50
CA SER A 35 11.01 -2.02 -0.49
C SER A 35 10.25 -2.30 -1.79
N GLU A 36 10.29 -3.54 -2.26
CA GLU A 36 9.56 -3.96 -3.47
C GLU A 36 8.13 -4.44 -3.15
N SER A 37 7.84 -4.73 -1.88
CA SER A 37 6.53 -5.18 -1.40
C SER A 37 6.25 -4.71 0.04
N PRO A 38 4.96 -4.59 0.43
CA PRO A 38 4.58 -4.23 1.80
C PRO A 38 5.03 -5.29 2.82
N ASP A 39 5.03 -6.58 2.47
CA ASP A 39 5.54 -7.65 3.32
C ASP A 39 7.05 -7.53 3.59
N GLU A 40 7.83 -7.18 2.57
CA GLU A 40 9.28 -6.95 2.72
C GLU A 40 9.54 -5.72 3.60
N PHE A 41 8.75 -4.66 3.45
CA PHE A 41 8.82 -3.49 4.32
C PHE A 41 8.54 -3.85 5.78
N ILE A 42 7.51 -4.67 6.04
CA ILE A 42 7.19 -5.17 7.39
C ILE A 42 8.32 -6.05 7.92
N HIS A 43 8.91 -6.91 7.09
CA HIS A 43 10.04 -7.77 7.46
C HIS A 43 11.26 -6.93 7.89
N LEU A 44 11.60 -5.90 7.12
CA LEU A 44 12.70 -4.98 7.45
C LEU A 44 12.42 -4.19 8.74
N LEU A 45 11.17 -3.82 8.99
CA LEU A 45 10.75 -3.21 10.26
C LEU A 45 10.98 -4.17 11.44
N LYS A 46 10.59 -5.44 11.28
CA LYS A 46 10.79 -6.50 12.28
C LYS A 46 12.27 -6.74 12.55
N GLU A 47 13.09 -6.83 11.50
CA GLU A 47 14.53 -7.04 11.62
C GLU A 47 15.26 -5.88 12.29
N THR A 48 14.80 -4.65 12.06
CA THR A 48 15.38 -3.46 12.70
C THR A 48 15.09 -3.43 14.20
N GLY A 49 14.13 -4.22 14.68
CA GLY A 49 13.89 -4.48 16.11
C GLY A 49 13.44 -3.25 16.90
N THR A 50 13.05 -2.17 16.21
CA THR A 50 12.71 -0.88 16.83
C THR A 50 11.28 -0.83 17.36
N VAL A 51 10.41 -1.77 16.96
CA VAL A 51 8.99 -1.77 17.33
C VAL A 51 8.44 -3.20 17.37
N ASP A 52 7.63 -3.52 18.39
CA ASP A 52 6.82 -4.75 18.38
C ASP A 52 5.81 -4.62 17.23
N VAL A 53 5.93 -5.50 16.24
CA VAL A 53 5.10 -5.42 15.03
C VAL A 53 3.75 -6.03 15.33
N ASP A 54 2.86 -5.16 15.80
CA ASP A 54 1.45 -5.47 16.02
C ASP A 54 0.67 -5.48 14.70
N ASP A 55 -0.52 -6.08 14.71
CA ASP A 55 -1.40 -6.19 13.54
C ASP A 55 -1.71 -4.78 12.98
N ASN A 56 -1.87 -3.80 13.88
CA ASN A 56 -2.13 -2.40 13.51
C ASN A 56 -0.95 -1.75 12.75
N LEU A 57 0.28 -2.13 13.09
CA LEU A 57 1.49 -1.64 12.40
C LEU A 57 1.60 -2.24 10.99
N SER A 58 1.18 -3.50 10.82
CA SER A 58 1.17 -4.16 9.52
C SER A 58 0.14 -3.55 8.55
N VAL A 59 -1.03 -3.16 9.05
CA VAL A 59 -2.04 -2.40 8.28
C VAL A 59 -1.48 -1.03 7.89
N PHE A 60 -0.93 -0.30 8.85
CA PHE A 60 -0.31 1.00 8.60
C PHE A 60 0.83 0.91 7.58
N ALA A 61 1.66 -0.14 7.65
CA ALA A 61 2.76 -0.35 6.72
C ALA A 61 2.27 -0.53 5.28
N SER A 62 1.17 -1.28 5.09
CA SER A 62 0.52 -1.43 3.79
C SER A 62 -0.09 -0.12 3.28
N GLU A 63 -0.74 0.66 4.16
CA GLU A 63 -1.28 1.99 3.80
C GLU A 63 -0.16 2.97 3.41
N LEU A 64 0.94 2.97 4.16
CA LEU A 64 2.11 3.82 3.90
C LEU A 64 2.73 3.48 2.54
N PHE A 65 2.91 2.19 2.26
CA PHE A 65 3.43 1.72 0.97
C PHE A 65 2.56 2.19 -0.20
N ASN A 66 1.23 2.17 -0.06
CA ASN A 66 0.32 2.70 -1.08
C ASN A 66 0.35 4.24 -1.20
N LYS A 67 0.69 4.95 -0.12
CA LYS A 67 0.74 6.42 -0.07
C LYS A 67 2.04 7.01 -0.62
N VAL A 68 3.15 6.30 -0.50
CA VAL A 68 4.47 6.79 -0.90
C VAL A 68 4.65 6.55 -2.41
N PRO A 69 5.10 7.56 -3.18
CA PRO A 69 5.34 7.39 -4.61
C PRO A 69 6.54 6.46 -4.82
N HIS A 70 6.29 5.17 -5.00
CA HIS A 70 7.31 4.18 -5.29
C HIS A 70 7.72 4.21 -6.76
N LYS A 71 9.01 3.98 -7.02
CA LYS A 71 9.58 4.04 -8.38
C LYS A 71 9.26 2.80 -9.21
N GLN A 72 8.34 1.92 -8.78
CA GLN A 72 8.12 0.63 -9.43
C GLN A 72 6.70 0.44 -9.96
N LYS A 73 6.67 0.27 -11.28
CA LYS A 73 5.86 -0.65 -12.09
C LYS A 73 4.39 -0.80 -11.68
N LYS A 74 3.56 -0.22 -12.54
CA LYS A 74 2.17 -0.60 -12.83
C LYS A 74 1.97 -2.13 -12.85
N GLU A 75 1.78 -2.76 -11.71
CA GLU A 75 1.25 -4.12 -11.58
C GLU A 75 0.55 -4.13 -10.21
N LYS A 76 -0.77 -4.27 -10.07
CA LYS A 76 -1.81 -4.74 -10.97
C LYS A 76 -3.13 -4.10 -10.55
N VAL A 77 -3.61 -3.14 -11.32
CA VAL A 77 -5.04 -2.77 -11.33
C VAL A 77 -5.79 -3.81 -12.19
N LEU A 78 -5.60 -5.11 -11.92
CA LEU A 78 -6.23 -6.19 -12.70
C LEU A 78 -7.54 -6.67 -12.09
N THR A 79 -7.97 -6.15 -10.95
CA THR A 79 -9.16 -6.72 -10.26
C THR A 79 -10.48 -6.13 -10.74
N LEU A 80 -10.47 -4.99 -11.45
CA LEU A 80 -11.69 -4.29 -11.87
C LEU A 80 -12.01 -4.50 -13.36
N GLU A 81 -11.02 -4.35 -14.26
CA GLU A 81 -11.24 -4.56 -15.70
C GLU A 81 -11.55 -6.03 -16.06
N GLN A 82 -10.95 -7.00 -15.36
CA GLN A 82 -11.21 -8.43 -15.62
C GLN A 82 -12.67 -8.87 -15.41
N LYS A 83 -13.46 -8.14 -14.61
CA LYS A 83 -14.89 -8.44 -14.43
C LYS A 83 -15.73 -7.92 -15.58
N MET A 84 -15.36 -6.79 -16.16
CA MET A 84 -16.18 -6.08 -17.15
C MET A 84 -16.15 -6.76 -18.53
N ASP A 85 -15.02 -7.36 -18.91
CA ASP A 85 -14.89 -8.07 -20.20
C ASP A 85 -15.73 -9.34 -20.27
N ARG A 86 -15.86 -10.08 -19.15
CA ARG A 86 -16.67 -11.30 -19.10
C ARG A 86 -18.15 -11.04 -19.34
N GLU A 87 -18.67 -9.92 -18.84
CA GLU A 87 -20.08 -9.56 -19.03
C GLU A 87 -20.40 -9.13 -20.48
N LEU A 88 -19.42 -8.58 -21.21
CA LEU A 88 -19.60 -8.21 -22.61
C LEU A 88 -19.64 -9.44 -23.53
N GLU A 89 -18.81 -10.44 -23.26
CA GLU A 89 -18.78 -11.70 -24.03
C GLU A 89 -20.08 -12.51 -23.89
N GLU A 90 -20.68 -12.55 -22.70
CA GLU A 90 -21.96 -13.24 -22.48
C GLU A 90 -23.11 -12.58 -23.26
N LYS A 91 -23.12 -11.24 -23.32
CA LYS A 91 -24.10 -10.50 -24.13
C LYS A 91 -23.91 -10.78 -25.62
N ASN A 92 -22.67 -10.75 -26.12
CA ASN A 92 -22.39 -11.00 -27.54
C ASN A 92 -22.79 -12.41 -27.99
N LYS A 93 -22.61 -13.44 -27.15
CA LYS A 93 -23.05 -14.81 -27.46
C LYS A 93 -24.57 -14.94 -27.52
N THR A 94 -25.29 -14.14 -26.73
CA THR A 94 -26.76 -14.17 -26.71
C THR A 94 -27.36 -13.58 -28.00
N TYR A 95 -26.66 -12.67 -28.68
CA TYR A 95 -27.14 -12.05 -29.93
C TYR A 95 -26.86 -12.85 -31.21
N GLN A 96 -26.10 -13.96 -31.15
CA GLN A 96 -25.80 -14.79 -32.32
C GLN A 96 -26.81 -15.91 -32.60
N LEU A 97 -27.89 -16.04 -31.79
CA LEU A 97 -28.89 -17.11 -31.93
C LEU A 97 -30.19 -16.69 -32.64
N LEU A 98 -30.19 -15.57 -33.36
CA LEU A 98 -31.29 -15.20 -34.25
C LEU A 98 -30.91 -15.57 -35.69
N ASP A 99 -31.16 -16.83 -36.03
CA ASP A 99 -31.35 -17.31 -37.41
C ASP A 99 -32.83 -17.73 -37.56
#